data_AF-A0A961JTW6-F1
#
_entry.id   AF-A0A961JTW6-F1
#
_cell.length_a   1.000
_cell.length_b   1.000
_cell.length_c   1.000
_cell.angle_alpha   90.00
_cell.angle_beta   90.00
_cell.angle_gamma   90.00
#
_symmetry.space_group_name_H-M   'P 1'
#
loop_
_entity.id
_entity.type
_entity.pdbx_description
1 polymer ?
#
loop_
_entity_poly.entity_id
_entity_poly.type
_entity_poly.pdbx_seq_one_letter_code
_entity_poly.pdbx_strand_id
1 'polypeptide(L)'
;ANLLQVSSPMGRAMESVDRVAMVRALYPVLARAGLGPADRAAVIAASAEGYSFPTNLDNDPPVGGLAPETMAAMMARMLDSDDAPEAFAAALDAWSARRAP
;
A
#
# COMPACT_ATOMS: atom_id res chain seq x y z
N ALA A 1 -13.49 -36.71 0.75
CA ALA A 1 -14.25 -35.48 0.49
C ALA A 1 -13.31 -34.50 -0.20
N ASN A 2 -13.66 -34.02 -1.39
CA ASN A 2 -12.84 -33.05 -2.11
C ASN A 2 -13.20 -31.66 -1.58
N LEU A 3 -12.24 -30.99 -0.94
CA LEU A 3 -12.38 -29.60 -0.54
C LEU A 3 -12.37 -28.73 -1.81
N LEU A 4 -13.54 -28.25 -2.22
CA LEU A 4 -13.64 -27.15 -3.16
C LEU A 4 -13.52 -25.85 -2.36
N GLN A 5 -12.39 -25.15 -2.52
CA GLN A 5 -12.23 -23.81 -1.99
C GLN A 5 -13.00 -22.83 -2.87
N VAL A 6 -14.09 -22.29 -2.34
CA VAL A 6 -14.85 -21.22 -2.96
C VAL A 6 -14.31 -19.89 -2.40
N SER A 7 -13.65 -19.10 -3.24
CA SER A 7 -13.23 -17.74 -2.86
C SER A 7 -14.43 -16.80 -2.81
N SER A 8 -14.54 -16.00 -1.76
CA SER A 8 -15.50 -14.88 -1.69
C SER A 8 -15.03 -13.74 -2.61
N PRO A 9 -15.92 -12.96 -3.23
CA PRO A 9 -15.57 -11.71 -3.90
C PRO A 9 -14.98 -10.65 -2.96
N MET A 10 -15.13 -10.81 -1.64
CA MET A 10 -14.44 -10.03 -0.60
C MET A 10 -13.24 -10.78 0.02
N GLY A 11 -12.97 -12.01 -0.41
CA GLY A 11 -11.82 -12.78 0.03
C GLY A 11 -10.58 -12.37 -0.77
N ARG A 12 -9.44 -12.22 -0.09
CA ARG A 12 -8.15 -12.13 -0.81
C ARG A 12 -8.02 -13.38 -1.68
N ALA A 13 -7.85 -13.20 -2.99
CA ALA A 13 -7.42 -14.28 -3.86
C ALA A 13 -6.13 -14.89 -3.26
N MET A 14 -5.96 -16.21 -3.34
CA MET A 14 -4.78 -16.89 -2.80
C MET A 14 -3.46 -16.47 -3.46
N GLU A 15 -3.52 -15.63 -4.50
CA GLU A 15 -2.37 -14.99 -5.10
C GLU A 15 -1.87 -13.83 -4.25
N SER A 16 -0.65 -13.98 -3.73
CA SER A 16 0.08 -12.87 -3.12
C SER A 16 0.59 -11.94 -4.21
N VAL A 17 0.03 -10.74 -4.29
CA VAL A 17 0.56 -9.66 -5.15
C VAL A 17 1.61 -8.88 -4.35
N ASP A 18 2.80 -8.74 -4.92
CA ASP A 18 3.85 -7.86 -4.38
C ASP A 18 3.50 -6.39 -4.64
N ARG A 19 2.66 -5.86 -3.75
CA ARG A 19 2.22 -4.47 -3.78
C ARG A 19 3.37 -3.50 -3.52
N VAL A 20 4.39 -3.91 -2.76
CA VAL A 20 5.57 -3.09 -2.48
C VAL A 20 6.34 -2.83 -3.76
N ALA A 21 6.67 -3.88 -4.52
CA ALA A 21 7.31 -3.74 -5.82
C ALA A 21 6.45 -2.92 -6.81
N MET A 22 5.13 -3.14 -6.80
CA MET A 22 4.21 -2.44 -7.69
C MET A 22 4.16 -0.94 -7.41
N VAL A 23 3.93 -0.50 -6.17
CA VAL A 23 3.86 0.94 -5.86
C VAL A 23 5.21 1.62 -6.03
N ARG A 24 6.32 0.92 -5.76
CA ARG A 24 7.69 1.41 -6.01
C ARG A 24 7.90 1.74 -7.50
N ALA A 25 7.42 0.87 -8.39
CA ALA A 25 7.53 1.09 -9.84
C ALA A 25 6.58 2.20 -10.33
N LEU A 26 5.37 2.30 -9.75
CA LEU A 26 4.36 3.24 -10.19
C LEU A 26 4.61 4.67 -9.73
N TYR A 27 5.14 4.88 -8.52
CA TYR A 27 5.32 6.20 -7.92
C TYR A 27 6.03 7.22 -8.84
N PRO A 28 7.24 6.96 -9.41
CA PRO A 28 7.90 7.92 -10.27
C PRO A 28 7.12 8.20 -11.57
N VAL A 29 6.28 7.26 -12.02
CA VAL A 29 5.42 7.46 -13.19
C VAL A 29 4.26 8.38 -12.84
N LEU A 30 3.63 8.19 -11.68
CA LEU A 30 2.50 9.00 -11.24
C LEU A 30 2.90 10.43 -10.91
N ALA A 31 4.07 10.63 -10.30
CA ALA A 31 4.61 11.95 -9.99
C ALA A 31 4.76 12.84 -11.24
N ARG A 32 5.12 12.23 -12.39
CA ARG A 32 5.31 12.95 -13.66
C ARG A 32 4.11 12.92 -14.61
N ALA A 33 3.12 12.06 -14.37
CA ALA A 33 2.05 11.81 -15.33
C ALA A 33 1.03 12.96 -15.44
N GLY A 34 1.00 13.87 -14.47
CA GLY A 34 0.06 15.01 -14.46
C GLY A 34 -1.40 14.57 -14.44
N LEU A 35 -1.70 13.41 -13.84
CA LEU A 35 -3.05 12.86 -13.77
C LEU A 35 -3.98 13.74 -12.93
N GLY A 36 -5.26 13.75 -13.31
CA GLY A 36 -6.30 14.34 -12.49
C GLY A 36 -6.45 13.62 -11.14
N PRO A 37 -7.02 14.27 -10.11
CA PRO A 37 -7.15 13.69 -8.78
C PRO A 37 -7.89 12.35 -8.74
N ALA A 38 -8.94 12.19 -9.57
CA ALA A 38 -9.73 10.97 -9.64
C ALA A 38 -8.93 9.79 -10.22
N ASP A 39 -8.20 10.02 -11.31
CA ASP A 39 -7.39 8.98 -11.96
C ASP A 39 -6.24 8.54 -11.05
N ARG A 40 -5.58 9.50 -10.39
CA ARG A 40 -4.53 9.22 -9.41
C ARG A 40 -5.08 8.38 -8.24
N ALA A 41 -6.24 8.75 -7.69
CA ALA A 41 -6.88 7.98 -6.63
C ALA A 41 -7.25 6.56 -7.07
N ALA A 42 -7.72 6.38 -8.32
CA ALA A 42 -8.03 5.07 -8.86
C ALA A 42 -6.78 4.18 -8.99
N VAL A 43 -5.65 4.72 -9.46
CA VAL A 43 -4.39 3.96 -9.53
C VAL A 43 -3.91 3.56 -8.13
N ILE A 44 -3.96 4.48 -7.16
CA ILE A 44 -3.56 4.18 -5.78
C ILE A 44 -4.46 3.09 -5.18
N ALA A 45 -5.78 3.19 -5.34
CA ALA A 45 -6.72 2.19 -4.83
C ALA A 45 -6.52 0.79 -5.46
N ALA A 46 -6.11 0.74 -6.72
CA ALA A 46 -5.84 -0.52 -7.42
C ALA A 46 -4.48 -1.15 -7.05
N SER A 47 -3.51 -0.35 -6.63
CA SER A 47 -2.11 -0.79 -6.49
C SER A 47 -1.58 -0.84 -5.06
N ALA A 48 -2.00 0.09 -4.19
CA ALA A 48 -1.46 0.21 -2.85
C ALA A 48 -2.29 -0.57 -1.82
N GLU A 49 -1.64 -1.04 -0.75
CA GLU A 49 -2.35 -1.62 0.39
C GLU A 49 -3.17 -0.55 1.12
N GLY A 50 -4.50 -0.70 1.08
CA GLY A 50 -5.45 0.24 1.66
C GLY A 50 -5.90 -0.13 3.07
N TYR A 51 -5.51 -1.29 3.59
CA TYR A 51 -5.91 -1.74 4.93
C TYR A 51 -4.72 -1.77 5.89
N SER A 52 -4.90 -1.17 7.07
CA SER A 52 -3.83 -1.07 8.07
C SER A 52 -3.47 -2.42 8.69
N PHE A 53 -4.33 -3.44 8.56
CA PHE A 53 -4.16 -4.77 9.15
C PHE A 53 -4.09 -5.88 8.08
N PRO A 54 -3.63 -7.09 8.40
CA PRO A 54 -2.85 -7.44 9.60
C PRO A 54 -1.47 -6.78 9.51
N THR A 55 -1.14 -5.96 10.50
CA THR A 55 0.21 -5.41 10.70
C THR A 55 0.88 -6.19 11.83
N ASN A 56 2.20 -6.13 11.93
CA ASN A 56 2.93 -6.73 13.05
C ASN A 56 2.75 -5.83 14.28
N LEU A 57 1.98 -6.27 15.29
CA LEU A 57 1.67 -5.44 16.46
C LEU A 57 2.86 -5.20 17.39
N ASP A 58 3.89 -6.06 17.33
CA ASP A 58 5.11 -5.87 18.11
C ASP A 58 5.96 -4.72 17.53
N ASN A 59 5.99 -4.60 16.20
CA ASN A 59 6.85 -3.66 15.47
C ASN A 59 6.11 -2.43 14.91
N ASP A 60 4.79 -2.49 14.75
CA ASP A 60 3.90 -1.44 14.21
C ASP A 60 2.62 -1.30 15.08
N PRO A 61 2.75 -1.04 16.39
CA PRO A 61 1.59 -0.88 17.26
C PRO A 61 0.76 0.36 16.87
N PRO A 62 -0.57 0.34 17.08
CA PRO A 62 -1.41 1.51 16.87
C PRO A 62 -1.08 2.60 17.91
N VAL A 63 -0.31 3.60 17.50
CA VAL A 63 0.07 4.71 18.38
C VAL A 63 -1.14 5.61 18.61
N GLY A 64 -1.50 5.85 19.88
CA GLY A 64 -2.61 6.75 20.25
C GLY A 64 -4.01 6.22 19.92
N GLY A 65 -4.18 4.90 19.74
CA GLY A 65 -5.47 4.29 19.41
C GLY A 65 -5.89 4.45 17.96
N LEU A 66 -5.06 5.07 17.11
CA LEU A 66 -5.27 5.15 15.67
C LEU A 66 -4.55 3.99 14.97
N ALA A 67 -5.18 3.45 13.94
CA ALA A 67 -4.54 2.46 13.09
C ALA A 67 -3.31 3.06 12.38
N PRO A 68 -2.23 2.28 12.16
CA PRO A 68 -1.07 2.76 11.40
C PRO A 68 -1.44 3.25 10.00
N GLU A 69 -0.67 4.22 9.49
CA GLU A 69 -0.83 4.75 8.13
C GLU A 69 -0.76 3.61 7.10
N THR A 70 -1.72 3.60 6.17
CA THR A 70 -1.76 2.62 5.08
C THR A 70 -0.78 3.00 3.98
N MET A 71 -0.36 2.02 3.17
CA MET A 71 0.48 2.27 2.00
C MET A 71 -0.22 3.23 1.02
N ALA A 72 -1.54 3.08 0.84
CA ALA A 72 -2.35 3.97 0.01
C ALA A 72 -2.36 5.42 0.53
N ALA A 73 -2.55 5.62 1.83
CA ALA A 73 -2.55 6.95 2.44
C ALA A 73 -1.17 7.62 2.33
N MET A 74 -0.10 6.86 2.61
CA MET A 74 1.28 7.32 2.45
C MET A 74 1.57 7.75 1.01
N MET A 75 1.24 6.90 0.04
CA MET A 75 1.46 7.19 -1.38
C MET A 75 0.70 8.43 -1.85
N ALA A 76 -0.56 8.59 -1.44
CA ALA A 76 -1.35 9.78 -1.75
C ALA A 76 -0.72 11.05 -1.16
N ARG A 77 -0.39 11.03 0.14
CA ARG A 77 0.23 12.17 0.84
C ARG A 77 1.55 12.60 0.20
N MET A 78 2.40 11.64 -0.18
CA MET A 78 3.70 11.93 -0.78
C MET A 78 3.57 12.43 -2.22
N LEU A 79 2.59 11.94 -2.99
CA LEU A 79 2.27 12.50 -4.32
C LEU A 79 1.68 13.92 -4.22
N ASP A 80 0.95 14.24 -3.16
CA ASP A 80 0.42 15.59 -2.91
C ASP A 80 1.50 16.58 -2.49
N SER A 81 2.58 16.09 -1.88
CA SER A 81 3.70 16.90 -1.41
C SER A 81 4.83 17.02 -2.45
N ASP A 82 4.66 16.39 -3.63
CA ASP A 82 5.68 16.29 -4.68
C ASP A 82 7.02 15.73 -4.16
N ASP A 83 6.93 14.74 -3.26
CA ASP A 83 8.11 14.10 -2.69
C ASP A 83 8.92 13.35 -3.77
N ALA A 84 10.24 13.35 -3.63
CA ALA A 84 11.12 12.68 -4.57
C ALA A 84 10.88 11.15 -4.56
N PRO A 85 11.02 10.45 -5.72
CA PRO A 85 10.87 8.99 -5.78
C PRO A 85 11.77 8.22 -4.80
N GLU A 86 12.97 8.73 -4.53
CA GLU A 86 13.91 8.17 -3.57
C GLU A 86 13.40 8.28 -2.13
N ALA A 87 12.75 9.39 -1.79
CA ALA A 87 12.12 9.57 -0.48
C ALA A 87 10.95 8.60 -0.30
N PHE A 88 10.13 8.41 -1.33
CA PHE A 88 9.07 7.40 -1.31
C PHE A 88 9.62 5.98 -1.17
N ALA A 89 10.69 5.64 -1.90
CA ALA A 89 11.31 4.33 -1.81
C ALA A 89 11.82 4.03 -0.39
N ALA A 90 12.45 5.01 0.27
CA ALA A 90 12.91 4.88 1.66
C ALA A 90 11.74 4.77 2.66
N ALA A 91 10.68 5.55 2.48
CA ALA A 91 9.49 5.47 3.31
C ALA A 91 8.81 4.09 3.19
N LEU A 92 8.76 3.55 1.96
CA LEU A 92 8.20 2.24 1.67
C LEU A 92 9.04 1.10 2.26
N ASP A 93 10.37 1.20 2.24
CA ASP A 93 11.26 0.25 2.92
C ASP A 93 11.02 0.25 4.43
N ALA A 94 10.94 1.43 5.04
CA ALA A 94 10.65 1.56 6.46
C ALA A 94 9.26 1.00 6.82
N TRP A 95 8.24 1.25 5.97
CA TRP A 95 6.90 0.70 6.13
C TRP A 95 6.90 -0.83 6.05
N SER A 96 7.63 -1.39 5.09
CA SER A 96 7.71 -2.84 4.89
C SER A 96 8.47 -3.54 6.02
N ALA A 97 9.55 -2.93 6.52
CA ALA A 97 10.35 -3.46 7.61
C ALA A 97 9.55 -3.61 8.92
N ARG A 98 8.68 -2.65 9.24
CA ARG A 98 7.81 -2.73 10.43
C ARG A 98 6.77 -3.85 10.36
N ARG A 99 6.48 -4.35 9.16
CA ARG A 99 5.45 -5.36 8.88
C ARG A 99 6.02 -6.74 8.57
N ALA A 100 7.34 -6.86 8.54
CA ALA A 100 8.01 -8.15 8.46
C ALA A 100 7.63 -9.01 9.69
N PRO A 101 7.45 -10.33 9.51
CA PRO A 101 7.18 -11.26 10.61
C PRO A 101 8.33 -11.34 11.61
#